data_AF-A0A6B8MC12-F1
#
_entry.id   AF-A0A6B8MC12-F1
#
_cell.length_a   1.000
_cell.length_b   1.000
_cell.length_c   1.000
_cell.angle_alpha   90.00
_cell.angle_beta   90.00
_cell.angle_gamma   90.00
#
_symmetry.space_group_name_H-M   'P 1'
#
loop_
_entity.id
_entity.type
_entity.pdbx_description
1 polymer ?
#
loop_
_entity_poly.entity_id
_entity_poly.type
_entity_poly.pdbx_seq_one_letter_code
_entity_poly.pdbx_strand_id
1 'polypeptide(L)'
;MSWSAKDEDKLIWRLQRHLPLYAHCRPSLLAFLKVRTGNVSIAPRLKITGVFRADCAGGIICKVVLDDGLERQQVFVAPLEDLAIDRRHPIAQEIATRKPRRSRRGKTVGE
;
A
#
# COMPACT_ATOMS: atom_id res chain seq x y z
N MET A 1 19.00 -9.53 0.73
CA MET A 1 18.07 -10.67 0.90
C MET A 1 16.79 -10.35 0.15
N SER A 2 16.58 -11.01 -0.98
CA SER A 2 15.32 -10.99 -1.71
C SER A 2 14.35 -11.93 -0.98
N TRP A 3 13.22 -11.42 -0.50
CA TRP A 3 12.18 -12.26 0.12
C TRP A 3 11.68 -13.32 -0.88
N SER A 4 11.48 -14.55 -0.41
CA SER A 4 10.90 -15.64 -1.20
C SER A 4 9.38 -15.51 -1.25
N ALA A 5 8.72 -16.15 -2.23
CA ALA A 5 7.26 -16.17 -2.32
C ALA A 5 6.62 -16.67 -1.00
N LYS A 6 7.22 -17.65 -0.32
CA LYS A 6 6.74 -18.14 0.98
C LYS A 6 6.73 -17.07 2.08
N ASP A 7 7.73 -16.19 2.09
CA ASP A 7 7.79 -15.08 3.06
C ASP A 7 6.70 -14.04 2.76
N GLU A 8 6.40 -13.82 1.48
CA GLU A 8 5.32 -12.94 1.06
C GLU A 8 3.95 -13.50 1.43
N ASP A 9 3.69 -14.80 1.22
CA ASP A 9 2.43 -15.44 1.64
C ASP A 9 2.21 -15.32 3.14
N LYS A 10 3.25 -15.58 3.94
CA LYS A 10 3.18 -15.48 5.39
C LYS A 10 2.87 -14.04 5.84
N LEU A 11 3.48 -13.05 5.19
CA LEU A 11 3.21 -11.65 5.47
C LEU A 11 1.81 -11.23 5.01
N ILE A 12 1.36 -11.67 3.84
CA ILE A 12 -0.03 -11.43 3.36
C ILE A 12 -1.02 -11.98 4.39
N TRP A 13 -0.85 -13.22 4.81
CA TRP A 13 -1.73 -13.85 5.80
C TRP A 13 -1.74 -13.08 7.13
N ARG A 14 -0.58 -12.62 7.60
CA ARG A 14 -0.49 -11.78 8.80
C ARG A 14 -1.21 -10.45 8.61
N LEU A 15 -0.95 -9.74 7.51
CA LEU A 15 -1.60 -8.46 7.21
C LEU A 15 -3.13 -8.60 7.16
N GLN A 16 -3.62 -9.66 6.52
CA GLN A 16 -5.05 -9.96 6.43
C GLN A 16 -5.71 -10.12 7.80
N ARG A 17 -5.03 -10.76 8.77
CA ARG A 17 -5.54 -10.92 10.14
C ARG A 17 -5.66 -9.62 10.93
N HIS A 18 -4.95 -8.57 10.52
CA HIS A 18 -4.97 -7.28 11.18
C HIS A 18 -5.82 -6.24 10.45
N LEU A 19 -6.57 -6.64 9.42
CA LEU A 19 -7.44 -5.72 8.72
C LEU A 19 -8.61 -5.28 9.61
N PRO A 20 -9.03 -4.00 9.53
CA PRO A 20 -8.44 -2.94 8.71
C PRO A 20 -7.18 -2.33 9.35
N LEU A 21 -6.17 -2.04 8.52
CA LEU A 21 -4.94 -1.35 8.95
C LEU A 21 -4.97 0.11 8.51
N TYR A 22 -4.46 1.01 9.36
CA TYR A 22 -4.25 2.41 8.98
C TYR A 22 -2.84 2.62 8.43
N ALA A 23 -2.75 3.43 7.38
CA ALA A 23 -1.51 3.75 6.70
C ALA A 23 -1.51 5.20 6.21
N HIS A 24 -0.34 5.68 5.82
CA HIS A 24 -0.13 6.95 5.14
C HIS A 24 0.44 6.72 3.75
N CYS A 25 0.11 7.62 2.82
CA CYS A 25 0.73 7.65 1.51
C CYS A 25 2.22 7.99 1.63
N ARG A 26 3.08 7.24 0.93
CA ARG A 26 4.42 7.71 0.61
C ARG A 26 4.35 8.75 -0.52
N PRO A 27 5.43 9.55 -0.74
CA PRO A 27 5.39 10.65 -1.70
C PRO A 27 4.99 10.24 -3.13
N SER A 28 5.39 9.05 -3.59
CA SER A 28 5.02 8.47 -4.88
C SER A 28 3.50 8.30 -5.03
N LEU A 29 2.87 7.67 -4.04
CA LEU A 29 1.43 7.46 -4.03
C LEU A 29 0.65 8.75 -3.85
N LEU A 30 1.17 9.67 -3.02
CA LEU A 30 0.54 10.98 -2.83
C LEU A 30 0.50 11.78 -4.14
N ALA A 31 1.60 11.78 -4.91
CA ALA A 31 1.65 12.43 -6.23
C ALA A 31 0.63 11.79 -7.19
N PHE A 32 0.54 10.46 -7.23
CA PHE A 32 -0.45 9.74 -8.03
C PHE A 32 -1.89 10.10 -7.65
N LEU A 33 -2.22 10.12 -6.35
CA LEU A 33 -3.55 10.45 -5.87
C LEU A 33 -3.92 11.90 -6.17
N LYS A 34 -2.98 12.85 -6.03
CA LYS A 34 -3.20 14.26 -6.39
C LYS A 34 -3.60 14.42 -7.85
N VAL A 35 -2.91 13.74 -8.77
CA VAL A 35 -3.25 13.77 -10.21
C VAL A 35 -4.61 13.15 -10.46
N ARG A 36 -4.93 12.02 -9.81
CA ARG A 36 -6.14 11.25 -10.09
C ARG A 36 -7.41 11.85 -9.49
N THR A 37 -7.32 12.46 -8.31
CA THR A 37 -8.49 12.92 -7.55
C THR A 37 -8.61 14.44 -7.48
N GLY A 38 -7.55 15.19 -7.80
CA GLY A 38 -7.53 16.66 -7.78
C GLY A 38 -7.64 17.30 -6.40
N ASN A 39 -8.28 16.63 -5.43
CA ASN A 39 -8.61 17.16 -4.11
C ASN A 39 -8.27 16.16 -2.99
N VAL A 40 -7.00 15.76 -2.90
CA VAL A 40 -6.50 14.93 -1.79
C VAL A 40 -5.75 15.79 -0.78
N SER A 41 -6.01 15.57 0.51
CA SER A 41 -5.28 16.22 1.60
C SER A 41 -3.76 16.03 1.44
N ILE A 42 -2.97 16.94 2.02
CA ILE A 42 -1.50 16.89 1.98
C ILE A 42 -0.95 15.63 2.68
N ALA A 43 -1.69 15.08 3.64
CA ALA A 43 -1.36 13.86 4.36
C ALA A 43 -2.61 13.00 4.57
N PRO A 44 -3.15 12.37 3.51
CA PRO A 44 -4.37 11.59 3.64
C PRO A 44 -4.09 10.35 4.48
N ARG A 45 -5.01 10.05 5.40
CA ARG A 45 -5.01 8.78 6.10
C ARG A 45 -5.66 7.75 5.18
N LEU A 46 -5.02 6.60 5.05
CA LEU A 46 -5.52 5.48 4.28
C LEU A 46 -5.95 4.37 5.22
N LYS A 47 -7.04 3.69 4.86
CA LYS A 47 -7.47 2.46 5.51
C LYS A 47 -7.31 1.31 4.53
N ILE A 48 -6.41 0.39 4.86
CA ILE A 48 -6.20 -0.85 4.13
C ILE A 48 -7.35 -1.80 4.47
N THR A 49 -8.05 -2.27 3.45
CA THR A 49 -9.23 -3.14 3.56
C THR A 49 -9.02 -4.50 2.90
N GLY A 50 -7.92 -4.69 2.18
CA GLY A 50 -7.55 -5.97 1.57
C GLY A 50 -6.07 -6.02 1.22
N VAL A 51 -5.49 -7.21 1.23
CA VAL A 51 -4.08 -7.45 0.91
C VAL A 51 -3.97 -8.70 0.06
N PHE A 52 -3.25 -8.60 -1.06
CA PHE A 52 -3.18 -9.60 -2.11
C PHE A 52 -1.76 -9.71 -2.65
N ARG A 53 -1.43 -10.85 -3.24
CA ARG A 53 -0.21 -11.03 -4.03
C ARG A 53 -0.38 -10.38 -5.40
N ALA A 54 0.68 -9.77 -5.94
CA ALA A 54 0.73 -9.37 -7.35
C ALA A 54 1.05 -10.59 -8.23
N ASP A 55 0.21 -10.91 -9.21
CA ASP A 55 0.38 -12.10 -10.07
C ASP A 55 1.60 -12.01 -11.00
N CYS A 56 1.86 -10.86 -11.65
CA CYS A 56 2.90 -10.75 -12.69
C CYS A 56 4.17 -10.00 -12.28
N ALA A 57 4.13 -9.18 -11.23
CA ALA A 57 5.26 -8.30 -10.86
C ALA A 57 6.08 -8.81 -9.66
N GLY A 58 5.53 -9.79 -8.91
CA GLY A 58 5.95 -10.05 -7.54
C GLY A 58 5.62 -8.88 -6.61
N GLY A 59 5.54 -9.13 -5.31
CA GLY A 59 5.17 -8.12 -4.33
C GLY A 59 3.74 -8.21 -3.82
N ILE A 60 3.41 -7.28 -2.94
CA ILE A 60 2.15 -7.25 -2.18
C ILE A 60 1.37 -6.01 -2.61
N ILE A 61 0.12 -6.21 -3.02
CA ILE A 61 -0.83 -5.16 -3.37
C ILE A 61 -1.85 -5.03 -2.25
N CYS A 62 -2.18 -3.79 -1.91
CA CYS A 62 -3.13 -3.45 -0.88
C CYS A 62 -4.32 -2.72 -1.52
N LYS A 63 -5.54 -3.17 -1.18
CA LYS A 63 -6.76 -2.41 -1.41
C LYS A 63 -6.91 -1.40 -0.29
N VAL A 64 -6.99 -0.13 -0.64
CA VAL A 64 -7.05 0.99 0.30
C VAL A 64 -8.24 1.88 0.02
N VAL A 65 -8.78 2.47 1.07
CA VAL A 65 -9.79 3.54 0.98
C VAL A 65 -9.21 4.82 1.59
N LEU A 66 -9.54 5.96 1.00
CA LEU A 66 -9.25 7.26 1.58
C LEU A 66 -10.13 7.47 2.81
N ASP A 67 -9.50 7.80 3.93
CA ASP A 67 -10.15 8.19 5.18
C ASP A 67 -10.12 9.73 5.28
N ASP A 68 -10.76 10.40 4.31
CA ASP A 68 -10.77 11.86 4.21
C ASP A 68 -12.13 12.49 4.54
N GLY A 69 -13.03 11.70 5.15
CA GLY A 69 -14.34 12.15 5.59
C GLY A 69 -15.34 12.40 4.44
N LEU A 70 -14.97 12.09 3.20
CA LEU A 70 -15.89 12.15 2.06
C LEU A 70 -16.96 11.06 2.14
N GLU A 71 -18.19 11.41 1.77
CA GLU A 71 -19.34 10.49 1.76
C GLU A 71 -19.15 9.31 0.78
N ARG A 72 -18.33 9.49 -0.27
CA ARG A 72 -17.96 8.42 -1.21
C ARG A 72 -16.52 7.98 -0.95
N GLN A 73 -16.36 6.85 -0.27
CA GLN A 73 -15.06 6.22 -0.08
C GLN A 73 -14.50 5.74 -1.42
N GLN A 74 -13.50 6.46 -1.93
CA GLN A 74 -12.79 6.05 -3.13
C GLN A 74 -11.84 4.88 -2.81
N VAL A 75 -11.99 3.80 -3.58
CA VAL A 75 -11.18 2.59 -3.44
C VAL A 75 -10.02 2.62 -4.44
N PHE A 76 -8.81 2.38 -3.94
CA PHE A 76 -7.60 2.28 -4.75
C PHE A 76 -6.88 0.97 -4.48
N VAL A 77 -6.02 0.57 -5.43
CA VAL A 77 -5.02 -0.47 -5.24
C VAL A 77 -3.65 0.17 -5.29
N ALA A 78 -2.81 -0.13 -4.30
CA ALA A 78 -1.46 0.40 -4.21
C ALA A 78 -0.48 -0.70 -3.78
N PRO A 79 0.76 -0.71 -4.30
CA PRO A 79 1.81 -1.55 -3.75
C PRO A 79 2.06 -1.27 -2.26
N LEU A 80 2.34 -2.31 -1.47
CA LEU A 80 2.65 -2.16 -0.05
C LEU A 80 3.85 -1.22 0.19
N GLU A 81 4.80 -1.16 -0.74
CA GLU A 81 5.98 -0.30 -0.68
C GLU A 81 5.67 1.20 -0.79
N ASP A 82 4.54 1.54 -1.39
CA ASP A 82 4.02 2.90 -1.55
C ASP A 82 3.17 3.34 -0.33
N LEU A 83 2.98 2.44 0.62
CA LEU A 83 2.24 2.65 1.85
C LEU A 83 3.19 2.65 3.05
N ALA A 84 2.95 3.54 4.00
CA ALA A 84 3.60 3.54 5.30
C ALA A 84 2.56 3.17 6.36
N ILE A 85 2.62 1.93 6.89
CA ILE A 85 1.73 1.51 7.97
C ILE A 85 1.98 2.35 9.22
N ASP A 86 0.90 2.68 9.94
CA ASP A 86 1.00 3.39 11.21
C ASP A 86 1.96 2.67 12.16
N ARG A 87 2.97 3.41 12.65
CA ARG A 87 4.03 2.92 13.51
C ARG A 87 3.52 2.36 14.85
N ARG A 88 2.32 2.75 15.26
CA ARG A 88 1.67 2.24 16.48
C ARG A 88 1.21 0.79 16.33
N HIS A 89 1.07 0.29 15.11
CA HIS A 89 0.66 -1.09 14.89
C HIS A 89 1.88 -2.03 14.94
N PRO A 90 1.82 -3.17 15.68
CA PRO A 90 2.96 -4.08 15.84
C PRO A 90 3.49 -4.63 14.50
N ILE A 91 2.60 -4.82 13.52
CA ILE A 91 2.97 -5.25 12.15
C ILE A 91 3.86 -4.24 11.41
N ALA A 92 3.88 -2.96 11.81
CA ALA A 92 4.69 -1.94 11.15
C ALA A 92 6.19 -2.22 11.31
N GLN A 93 6.61 -2.78 12.45
CA GLN A 93 8.00 -3.19 12.66
C GLN A 93 8.39 -4.33 11.72
N GLU A 94 7.51 -5.33 11.56
CA GLU A 94 7.73 -6.45 10.66
C GLU A 94 7.90 -6.00 9.21
N ILE A 95 7.07 -5.06 8.75
CA ILE A 95 7.17 -4.48 7.41
C ILE A 95 8.41 -3.60 7.27
N ALA A 96 8.82 -2.86 8.31
CA ALA A 96 9.99 -1.98 8.27
C ALA A 96 11.30 -2.77 8.04
N THR A 97 11.37 -4.03 8.47
CA THR A 97 12.53 -4.91 8.19
C THR A 97 12.62 -5.34 6.72
N ARG A 98 11.55 -5.13 5.95
CA ARG A 98 11.49 -5.45 4.52
C ARG A 98 12.25 -4.38 3.74
N LYS A 99 13.37 -4.76 3.13
CA LYS A 99 14.00 -3.91 2.12
C LYS A 99 13.03 -3.78 0.93
N PRO A 100 12.71 -2.56 0.46
CA PRO A 100 11.94 -2.41 -0.76
C PRO A 100 12.69 -3.15 -1.87
N ARG A 101 12.00 -4.06 -2.56
CA ARG A 101 12.51 -4.53 -3.85
C ARG A 101 12.60 -3.27 -4.71
N ARG A 102 13.70 -3.10 -5.42
CA ARG A 102 13.82 -2.02 -6.40
C ARG A 102 12.82 -2.36 -7.51
N SER A 103 11.57 -1.96 -7.33
CA SER A 103 10.53 -2.11 -8.32
C SER A 103 11.04 -1.41 -9.54
N ARG A 104 11.33 -2.18 -10.59
CA ARG A 104 11.57 -1.63 -11.92
C ARG A 104 10.29 -0.87 -12.22
N ARG A 105 10.36 0.47 -12.10
CA ARG A 105 9.36 1.41 -12.55
C ARG A 105 9.05 1.03 -14.00
N GLY A 106 8.00 0.24 -14.19
CA GLY A 106 7.42 0.00 -15.50
C GLY A 106 6.93 1.35 -15.97
N LYS A 107 7.39 1.75 -17.16
CA LYS A 107 6.99 2.97 -17.85
C LYS A 107 5.48 3.17 -17.72
N THR A 108 5.09 4.39 -17.39
CA THR A 108 3.84 5.00 -17.84
C THR A 108 3.57 4.57 -19.28
N VAL A 109 2.54 3.75 -19.49
CA VAL A 109 1.89 3.69 -20.81
C VAL A 109 0.90 4.84 -20.80
N GLY A 110 1.26 5.90 -21.51
CA GLY A 110 0.29 6.87 -22.00
C GLY A 110 -0.09 6.41 -23.39
N GLU A 111 -1.38 6.24 -23.60
CA GLU A 111 -2.07 6.47 -24.89
C GLU A 111 -3.34 7.25 -24.56
#